data_AF-A0A970V735-F1
#
_entry.id   AF-A0A970V735-F1
#
_cell.length_a   1.000
_cell.length_b   1.000
_cell.length_c   1.000
_cell.angle_alpha   90.00
_cell.angle_beta   90.00
_cell.angle_gamma   90.00
#
_symmetry.space_group_name_H-M   'P 1'
#
loop_
_entity.id
_entity.type
_entity.pdbx_description
1 polymer ?
#
loop_
_entity_poly.entity_id
_entity_poly.type
_entity_poly.pdbx_seq_one_letter_code
_entity_poly.pdbx_strand_id
1 'polypeptide(L)'
;MKQKIFNRIFLFLLFFLTWLDLTKFTSIPVSKIGEPIPIFPQIQINLLKSKNPHIVNDAVQETAKMLLKYFVPQLSEESWQTKFIFIDLIPDNEPELVLSLSLPPDKGILILLQKKDHHYFIASFREHFSPITKLEDLSLKNGQVFLVTREEQYNQIGSLNKASLVKLWKWHNNRLQETFTENIHWEINWQDIWESSTSAEAPKWYRLTQNFKLSYRWEKEKLYLRTEGKQQFSTAPVNNTAFPAPYEFPSPFSTLKTREILQDYYWDDNWQKFILQTGHYFPPGKITPEEVAILKDLDQHLESLAFEEQQQYLVINKKGDIFPLNKDNLSLNEL
;
A
#
# COMPACT_ATOMS: atom_id res chain seq x y z
N MET A 1 -67.78 5.29 -0.31
CA MET A 1 -66.87 6.38 0.11
C MET A 1 -65.42 5.90 0.31
N LYS A 2 -65.19 4.77 1.01
CA LYS A 2 -63.85 4.18 1.24
C LYS A 2 -63.02 3.92 -0.02
N GLN A 3 -63.64 3.44 -1.10
CA GLN A 3 -62.93 3.10 -2.34
C GLN A 3 -62.40 4.32 -3.11
N LYS A 4 -63.09 5.46 -3.02
CA LYS A 4 -62.60 6.74 -3.58
C LYS A 4 -61.40 7.30 -2.82
N ILE A 5 -61.35 7.07 -1.50
CA ILE A 5 -60.23 7.48 -0.66
C ILE A 5 -59.02 6.57 -0.93
N PHE A 6 -59.22 5.26 -1.04
CA PHE A 6 -58.15 4.32 -1.36
C PHE A 6 -57.53 4.59 -2.73
N ASN A 7 -58.36 4.84 -3.76
CA ASN A 7 -57.85 5.18 -5.09
C ASN A 7 -57.07 6.50 -5.12
N ARG A 8 -57.45 7.47 -4.28
CA ARG A 8 -56.72 8.75 -4.15
C ARG A 8 -55.39 8.57 -3.44
N ILE A 9 -55.34 7.78 -2.37
CA ILE A 9 -54.10 7.44 -1.67
C ILE A 9 -53.16 6.68 -2.60
N PHE A 10 -53.67 5.71 -3.36
CA PHE A 10 -52.88 4.94 -4.32
C PHE A 10 -52.32 5.83 -5.44
N LEU A 11 -53.14 6.73 -6.02
CA LEU A 11 -52.67 7.71 -7.00
C LEU A 11 -51.61 8.63 -6.42
N PHE A 12 -51.78 9.10 -5.17
CA PHE A 12 -50.81 9.96 -4.51
C PHE A 12 -49.47 9.23 -4.26
N LEU A 13 -49.51 7.95 -3.89
CA LEU A 13 -48.32 7.10 -3.70
C LEU A 13 -47.61 6.83 -5.03
N LEU A 14 -48.38 6.65 -6.11
CA LEU A 14 -47.84 6.44 -7.45
C LEU A 14 -47.19 7.73 -7.98
N PHE A 15 -47.81 8.89 -7.76
CA PHE A 15 -47.22 10.19 -8.06
C PHE A 15 -45.98 10.49 -7.20
N PHE A 16 -46.00 10.11 -5.92
CA PHE A 16 -44.86 10.27 -5.01
C PHE A 16 -43.68 9.37 -5.39
N LEU A 17 -43.93 8.15 -5.87
CA LEU A 17 -42.92 7.25 -6.42
C LEU A 17 -42.32 7.78 -7.74
N THR A 18 -43.13 8.42 -8.59
CA THR A 18 -42.62 9.07 -9.82
C THR A 18 -41.93 10.41 -9.56
N TRP A 19 -42.29 11.09 -8.47
CA TRP A 19 -41.72 12.39 -8.06
C TRP A 19 -40.50 12.24 -7.13
N LEU A 20 -40.25 11.05 -6.58
CA LEU A 20 -38.96 10.64 -6.00
C LEU A 20 -37.90 10.54 -7.11
N ASP A 21 -37.55 11.71 -7.58
CA ASP A 21 -36.30 12.16 -8.18
C ASP A 21 -35.34 11.06 -8.66
N LEU A 22 -35.70 10.44 -9.78
CA LEU A 22 -34.78 9.65 -10.62
C LEU A 22 -33.57 10.48 -11.11
N THR A 23 -33.56 11.81 -10.93
CA THR A 23 -32.39 12.64 -11.24
C THR A 23 -31.26 12.52 -10.21
N LYS A 24 -31.51 11.91 -9.04
CA LYS A 24 -30.45 11.47 -8.12
C LYS A 24 -29.81 10.13 -8.51
N PHE A 25 -30.39 9.42 -9.48
CA PHE A 25 -29.84 8.19 -10.05
C PHE A 25 -29.30 8.37 -11.48
N THR A 26 -29.31 9.58 -12.04
CA THR A 26 -28.62 9.87 -13.30
C THR A 26 -27.14 10.18 -13.07
N SER A 27 -26.39 9.22 -12.51
CA SER A 27 -25.09 8.95 -13.11
C SER A 27 -25.38 8.16 -14.37
N ILE A 28 -25.62 8.87 -15.48
CA ILE A 28 -25.57 8.24 -16.80
C ILE A 28 -24.18 7.60 -16.84
N PRO A 29 -24.03 6.27 -16.94
CA PRO A 29 -22.75 5.74 -17.30
C PRO A 29 -22.52 6.28 -18.70
N VAL A 30 -21.62 7.25 -18.84
CA VAL A 30 -20.99 7.53 -20.12
C VAL A 30 -20.17 6.30 -20.42
N SER A 31 -20.86 5.25 -20.88
CA SER A 31 -20.30 4.11 -21.55
C SER A 31 -19.76 4.68 -22.87
N LYS A 32 -18.55 5.23 -22.82
CA LYS A 32 -17.60 4.79 -23.83
C LYS A 32 -17.63 3.28 -23.70
N ILE A 33 -18.13 2.60 -24.73
CA ILE A 33 -17.97 1.15 -24.85
C ILE A 33 -16.46 0.95 -24.76
N GLY A 34 -15.99 0.65 -23.56
CA GLY A 34 -14.59 0.33 -23.32
C GLY A 34 -14.28 -0.89 -24.15
N GLU A 35 -13.01 -1.05 -24.51
CA GLU A 35 -12.56 -2.33 -25.04
C GLU A 35 -13.02 -3.45 -24.11
N PRO A 36 -13.50 -4.59 -24.67
CA PRO A 36 -13.99 -5.69 -23.87
C PRO A 36 -12.91 -6.09 -22.85
N ILE A 37 -13.31 -6.24 -21.59
CA ILE A 37 -12.41 -6.68 -20.52
C ILE A 37 -11.73 -7.98 -20.98
N PRO A 38 -10.40 -8.05 -20.97
CA PRO A 38 -9.70 -9.21 -21.52
C PRO A 38 -10.05 -10.43 -20.70
N ILE A 39 -10.50 -11.47 -21.40
CA ILE A 39 -10.78 -12.79 -20.84
C ILE A 39 -9.63 -13.68 -21.26
N PHE A 40 -8.94 -14.27 -20.29
CA PHE A 40 -7.78 -15.10 -20.56
C PHE A 40 -8.22 -16.56 -20.64
N PRO A 41 -7.96 -17.26 -21.76
CA PRO A 41 -8.22 -18.68 -21.86
C PRO A 41 -7.43 -19.44 -20.80
N GLN A 42 -8.04 -20.42 -20.13
CA GLN A 42 -7.34 -21.24 -19.13
C GLN A 42 -6.08 -21.91 -19.71
N ILE A 43 -6.06 -22.26 -20.99
CA ILE A 43 -4.88 -22.84 -21.64
C ILE A 43 -3.67 -21.90 -21.51
N GLN A 44 -3.82 -20.61 -21.79
CA GLN A 44 -2.74 -19.63 -21.69
C GLN A 44 -2.18 -19.57 -20.27
N ILE A 45 -3.06 -19.53 -19.26
CA ILE A 45 -2.65 -19.46 -17.86
C ILE A 45 -2.05 -20.79 -17.36
N ASN A 46 -2.54 -21.93 -17.86
CA ASN A 46 -1.99 -23.24 -17.53
C ASN A 46 -0.55 -23.41 -18.04
N LEU A 47 -0.15 -22.72 -19.12
CA LEU A 47 1.23 -22.73 -19.60
C LEU A 47 2.20 -22.11 -18.58
N LEU A 48 1.74 -21.17 -17.75
CA LEU A 48 2.52 -20.60 -16.64
C LEU A 48 2.85 -21.64 -15.55
N LYS A 49 2.10 -22.74 -15.47
CA LYS A 49 2.34 -23.88 -14.56
C LYS A 49 3.22 -24.97 -15.18
N SER A 50 3.73 -24.76 -16.40
CA SER A 50 4.56 -25.73 -17.11
C SER A 50 5.89 -25.98 -16.38
N LYS A 51 6.41 -27.20 -16.49
CA LYS A 51 7.77 -27.54 -16.01
C LYS A 51 8.87 -27.03 -16.94
N ASN A 52 8.54 -26.64 -18.17
CA ASN A 52 9.51 -26.13 -19.14
C ASN A 52 9.66 -24.60 -19.00
N PRO A 53 10.84 -24.08 -18.59
CA PRO A 53 11.04 -22.65 -18.39
C PRO A 53 10.82 -21.79 -19.64
N HIS A 54 11.09 -22.33 -20.84
CA HIS A 54 10.85 -21.60 -22.09
C HIS A 54 9.36 -21.35 -22.32
N ILE A 55 8.53 -22.39 -22.11
CA ILE A 55 7.07 -22.29 -22.23
C ILE A 55 6.52 -21.29 -21.21
N VAL A 56 7.04 -21.32 -19.97
CA VAL A 56 6.63 -20.36 -18.94
C VAL A 56 6.99 -18.94 -19.35
N ASN A 57 8.22 -18.71 -19.83
CA ASN A 57 8.67 -17.38 -20.25
C ASN A 57 7.82 -16.83 -21.40
N ASP A 58 7.55 -17.62 -22.43
CA ASP A 58 6.71 -17.22 -23.57
C ASP A 58 5.28 -16.90 -23.09
N ALA A 59 4.71 -17.75 -22.23
CA ALA A 59 3.38 -17.54 -21.67
C ALA A 59 3.31 -16.27 -20.79
N VAL A 60 4.35 -15.99 -20.00
CA VAL A 60 4.46 -14.75 -19.20
C VAL A 60 4.50 -13.54 -20.11
N GLN A 61 5.35 -13.55 -21.14
CA GLN A 61 5.52 -12.44 -22.06
C GLN A 61 4.22 -12.13 -22.82
N GLU A 62 3.56 -13.14 -23.37
CA GLU A 62 2.28 -12.95 -24.08
C GLU A 62 1.17 -12.48 -23.15
N THR A 63 1.09 -13.02 -21.94
CA THR A 63 0.11 -12.58 -20.93
C THR A 63 0.36 -11.13 -20.51
N ALA A 64 1.62 -10.76 -20.24
CA ALA A 64 2.00 -9.40 -19.89
C ALA A 64 1.70 -8.42 -21.04
N LYS A 65 2.07 -8.77 -22.28
CA LYS A 65 1.82 -7.94 -23.46
C LYS A 65 0.33 -7.67 -23.66
N MET A 66 -0.53 -8.69 -23.49
CA MET A 66 -1.98 -8.52 -23.59
C MET A 66 -2.53 -7.60 -22.49
N LEU A 67 -2.06 -7.78 -21.24
CA LEU A 67 -2.45 -6.93 -20.11
C LEU A 67 -2.01 -5.49 -20.31
N LEU A 68 -0.76 -5.27 -20.76
CA LEU A 68 -0.22 -3.94 -21.01
C LEU A 68 -0.97 -3.21 -22.12
N LYS A 69 -1.27 -3.90 -23.23
CA LYS A 69 -2.06 -3.32 -24.32
C LYS A 69 -3.44 -2.87 -23.87
N TYR A 70 -4.06 -3.59 -22.95
CA TYR A 70 -5.38 -3.24 -22.42
C TYR A 70 -5.32 -2.09 -21.40
N PHE A 71 -4.43 -2.18 -20.41
CA PHE A 71 -4.42 -1.25 -19.27
C PHE A 71 -3.56 0.00 -19.48
N VAL A 72 -2.50 -0.10 -20.27
CA VAL A 72 -1.50 0.96 -20.48
C VAL A 72 -0.99 0.91 -21.93
N PRO A 73 -1.89 1.03 -22.94
CA PRO A 73 -1.52 0.89 -24.35
C PRO A 73 -0.37 1.81 -24.77
N GLN A 74 -0.29 3.01 -24.19
CA GLN A 74 0.75 3.98 -24.49
C GLN A 74 2.16 3.57 -24.01
N LEU A 75 2.27 2.59 -23.11
CA LEU A 75 3.55 2.06 -22.60
C LEU A 75 3.73 0.58 -22.95
N SER A 76 2.89 -0.03 -23.79
CA SER A 76 2.88 -1.49 -23.98
C SER A 76 4.10 -2.05 -24.69
N GLU A 77 4.82 -1.22 -25.43
CA GLU A 77 6.05 -1.59 -26.16
C GLU A 77 7.32 -1.34 -25.33
N GLU A 78 7.19 -0.79 -24.13
CA GLU A 78 8.32 -0.58 -23.21
C GLU A 78 8.83 -1.91 -22.64
N SER A 79 10.05 -1.89 -22.11
CA SER A 79 10.70 -3.08 -21.52
C SER A 79 10.21 -3.35 -20.09
N TRP A 80 9.01 -3.92 -19.96
CA TRP A 80 8.43 -4.29 -18.67
C TRP A 80 9.05 -5.56 -18.09
N GLN A 81 9.37 -5.52 -16.81
CA GLN A 81 9.72 -6.69 -16.01
C GLN A 81 8.44 -7.31 -15.46
N THR A 82 8.24 -8.61 -15.70
CA THR A 82 7.05 -9.33 -15.21
C THR A 82 7.44 -10.37 -14.17
N LYS A 83 6.68 -10.41 -13.06
CA LYS A 83 6.73 -11.52 -12.09
C LYS A 83 5.32 -12.03 -11.86
N PHE A 84 5.20 -13.28 -11.46
CA PHE A 84 3.92 -13.89 -11.17
C PHE A 84 4.00 -14.92 -10.05
N ILE A 85 2.90 -15.12 -9.34
CA ILE A 85 2.71 -16.21 -8.38
C ILE A 85 1.27 -16.72 -8.44
N PHE A 86 1.07 -18.00 -8.12
CA PHE A 86 -0.25 -18.56 -7.85
C PHE A 86 -0.49 -18.56 -6.34
N ILE A 87 -1.63 -18.05 -5.90
CA ILE A 87 -1.92 -17.83 -4.48
C ILE A 87 -3.42 -18.02 -4.21
N ASP A 88 -3.78 -18.58 -3.07
CA ASP A 88 -5.18 -18.80 -2.65
C ASP A 88 -5.64 -17.63 -1.77
N LEU A 89 -5.89 -16.48 -2.40
CA LEU A 89 -6.30 -15.24 -1.71
C LEU A 89 -7.81 -15.14 -1.56
N ILE A 90 -8.57 -15.58 -2.57
CA ILE A 90 -10.03 -15.54 -2.58
C ILE A 90 -10.53 -16.93 -2.14
N PRO A 91 -11.49 -17.01 -1.20
CA PRO A 91 -11.96 -18.30 -0.68
C PRO A 91 -12.93 -18.99 -1.67
N ASP A 92 -12.42 -19.45 -2.82
CA ASP A 92 -13.19 -20.18 -3.85
C ASP A 92 -12.57 -21.53 -4.25
N ASN A 93 -11.52 -21.98 -3.55
CA ASN A 93 -10.77 -23.23 -3.73
C ASN A 93 -9.93 -23.30 -5.03
N GLU A 94 -9.76 -22.21 -5.77
CA GLU A 94 -8.91 -22.18 -6.97
C GLU A 94 -7.86 -21.06 -6.84
N PRO A 95 -6.55 -21.37 -6.87
CA PRO A 95 -5.52 -20.34 -6.74
C PRO A 95 -5.62 -19.26 -7.83
N GLU A 96 -5.66 -18.00 -7.40
CA GLU A 96 -5.54 -16.85 -8.28
C GLU A 96 -4.13 -16.73 -8.86
N LEU A 97 -4.04 -16.11 -10.03
CA LEU A 97 -2.77 -15.65 -10.59
C LEU A 97 -2.56 -14.19 -10.24
N VAL A 98 -1.53 -13.90 -9.47
CA VAL A 98 -1.03 -12.53 -9.25
C VAL A 98 0.10 -12.26 -10.22
N LEU A 99 0.03 -11.13 -10.91
CA LEU A 99 1.05 -10.62 -11.81
C LEU A 99 1.48 -9.23 -11.36
N SER A 100 2.79 -8.99 -11.34
CA SER A 100 3.36 -7.66 -11.23
C SER A 100 4.05 -7.29 -12.53
N LEU A 101 3.73 -6.11 -13.05
CA LEU A 101 4.39 -5.51 -14.19
C LEU A 101 5.15 -4.28 -13.66
N SER A 102 6.46 -4.27 -13.83
CA SER A 102 7.34 -3.19 -13.36
C SER A 102 8.08 -2.56 -14.53
N LEU A 103 8.02 -1.23 -14.63
CA LEU A 103 8.81 -0.40 -15.54
C LEU A 103 9.70 0.50 -14.67
N PRO A 104 10.90 0.02 -14.27
CA PRO A 104 11.80 0.79 -13.41
C PRO A 104 12.35 2.04 -14.12
N PRO A 105 12.58 3.14 -13.38
CA PRO A 105 12.33 3.33 -11.94
C PRO A 105 10.91 3.81 -11.61
N ASP A 106 10.04 3.95 -12.61
CA ASP A 106 8.89 4.86 -12.53
C ASP A 106 7.61 4.19 -12.07
N LYS A 107 7.32 2.98 -12.55
CA LYS A 107 5.97 2.41 -12.45
C LYS A 107 5.96 0.94 -12.08
N GLY A 108 5.01 0.58 -11.23
CA GLY A 108 4.59 -0.77 -10.94
C GLY A 108 3.07 -0.91 -11.10
N ILE A 109 2.64 -2.08 -11.54
CA ILE A 109 1.24 -2.47 -11.68
C ILE A 109 1.07 -3.84 -11.04
N LEU A 110 0.01 -4.00 -10.26
CA LEU A 110 -0.37 -5.28 -9.66
C LEU A 110 -1.73 -5.72 -10.21
N ILE A 111 -1.79 -6.95 -10.71
CA ILE A 111 -2.97 -7.52 -11.35
C ILE A 111 -3.28 -8.86 -10.68
N LEU A 112 -4.53 -9.05 -10.27
CA LEU A 112 -5.05 -10.31 -9.74
C LEU A 112 -6.05 -10.87 -10.74
N LEU A 113 -5.78 -12.09 -11.21
CA LEU A 113 -6.67 -12.83 -12.11
C LEU A 113 -7.30 -14.00 -11.34
N GLN A 114 -8.64 -14.04 -11.33
CA GLN A 114 -9.43 -15.09 -10.70
C GLN A 114 -9.98 -16.02 -11.78
N LYS A 115 -9.92 -17.33 -11.53
CA LYS A 115 -10.51 -18.33 -12.41
C LYS A 115 -12.01 -18.43 -12.13
N LYS A 116 -12.82 -18.36 -13.19
CA LYS A 116 -14.24 -18.75 -13.15
C LYS A 116 -14.53 -19.62 -14.36
N ASP A 117 -15.09 -20.80 -14.11
CA ASP A 117 -15.24 -21.86 -15.10
C ASP A 117 -13.90 -22.24 -15.77
N HIS A 118 -13.72 -21.90 -17.04
CA HIS A 118 -12.56 -22.21 -17.88
C HIS A 118 -11.82 -20.95 -18.35
N HIS A 119 -12.06 -19.82 -17.69
CA HIS A 119 -11.49 -18.53 -18.04
C HIS A 119 -10.94 -17.83 -16.80
N TYR A 120 -9.94 -16.98 -17.01
CA TYR A 120 -9.44 -16.07 -15.98
C TYR A 120 -9.94 -14.66 -16.26
N PHE A 121 -10.44 -14.03 -15.21
CA PHE A 121 -11.00 -12.68 -15.21
C PHE A 121 -10.18 -11.78 -14.27
N ILE A 122 -10.11 -10.49 -14.60
CA ILE A 122 -9.48 -9.52 -13.71
C ILE A 122 -10.35 -9.33 -12.47
N ALA A 123 -9.84 -9.76 -11.32
CA ALA A 123 -10.47 -9.54 -10.02
C ALA A 123 -10.01 -8.21 -9.38
N SER A 124 -8.75 -7.84 -9.60
CA SER A 124 -8.21 -6.56 -9.15
C SER A 124 -7.13 -6.06 -10.11
N PHE A 125 -7.16 -4.75 -10.37
CA PHE A 125 -6.13 -4.03 -11.08
C PHE A 125 -5.76 -2.81 -10.23
N ARG A 126 -4.46 -2.62 -10.01
CA ARG A 126 -3.95 -1.45 -9.30
C ARG A 126 -2.71 -0.93 -10.02
N GLU A 127 -2.84 0.25 -10.60
CA GLU A 127 -1.74 1.09 -11.03
C GLU A 127 -1.36 2.05 -9.88
N HIS A 128 -0.17 2.67 -9.94
CA HIS A 128 0.41 3.52 -8.88
C HIS A 128 1.26 2.81 -7.81
N PHE A 129 1.93 1.72 -8.17
CA PHE A 129 3.06 1.24 -7.39
C PHE A 129 4.34 1.88 -7.89
N SER A 130 5.34 1.97 -7.03
CA SER A 130 6.72 1.99 -7.50
C SER A 130 7.08 0.61 -8.06
N PRO A 131 8.19 0.45 -8.81
CA PRO A 131 8.57 -0.84 -9.37
C PRO A 131 8.54 -1.97 -8.33
N ILE A 132 7.69 -2.97 -8.59
CA ILE A 132 7.53 -4.14 -7.71
C ILE A 132 8.68 -5.09 -8.03
N THR A 133 9.60 -5.25 -7.08
CA THR A 133 10.79 -6.09 -7.21
C THR A 133 10.60 -7.47 -6.61
N LYS A 134 9.56 -7.71 -5.81
CA LYS A 134 9.27 -9.03 -5.24
C LYS A 134 7.77 -9.26 -5.09
N LEU A 135 7.34 -10.49 -5.40
CA LEU A 135 6.01 -11.02 -5.12
C LEU A 135 6.20 -12.33 -4.35
N GLU A 136 5.56 -12.45 -3.19
CA GLU A 136 5.60 -13.64 -2.36
C GLU A 136 4.24 -13.91 -1.73
N ASP A 137 3.99 -15.16 -1.34
CA ASP A 137 2.88 -15.51 -0.48
C ASP A 137 3.35 -15.58 0.98
N LEU A 138 2.48 -15.14 1.88
CA LEU A 138 2.56 -15.42 3.30
C LEU A 138 1.33 -16.25 3.67
N SER A 139 1.49 -17.57 3.49
CA SER A 139 0.49 -18.58 3.80
C SER A 139 0.67 -19.09 5.24
N LEU A 140 -0.36 -18.97 6.06
CA LEU A 140 -0.33 -19.36 7.48
C LEU A 140 -0.95 -20.73 7.72
N LYS A 141 -0.59 -21.34 8.86
CA LYS A 141 -1.11 -22.66 9.26
C LYS A 141 -2.63 -22.70 9.50
N ASN A 142 -3.25 -21.56 9.79
CA ASN A 142 -4.71 -21.45 9.97
C ASN A 142 -5.46 -21.21 8.63
N GLY A 143 -4.77 -21.30 7.49
CA GLY A 143 -5.35 -21.07 6.17
C GLY A 143 -5.48 -19.60 5.78
N GLN A 144 -5.06 -18.65 6.63
CA GLN A 144 -4.99 -17.25 6.19
C GLN A 144 -3.82 -17.07 5.22
N VAL A 145 -4.08 -16.35 4.14
CA VAL A 145 -3.09 -16.08 3.09
C VAL A 145 -3.00 -14.57 2.88
N PHE A 146 -1.78 -14.06 2.79
CA PHE A 146 -1.48 -12.68 2.46
C PHE A 146 -0.57 -12.65 1.24
N LEU A 147 -0.80 -11.69 0.34
CA LEU A 147 0.14 -11.37 -0.72
C LEU A 147 1.15 -10.36 -0.18
N VAL A 148 2.44 -10.62 -0.40
CA VAL A 148 3.53 -9.73 -0.01
C VAL A 148 4.14 -9.13 -1.27
N THR A 149 4.21 -7.80 -1.31
CA THR A 149 4.90 -7.07 -2.38
C THR A 149 6.07 -6.28 -1.81
N ARG A 150 7.20 -6.27 -2.54
CA ARG A 150 8.32 -5.35 -2.28
C ARG A 150 8.43 -4.36 -3.42
N GLU A 151 8.46 -3.09 -3.09
CA GLU A 151 8.61 -1.97 -4.02
C GLU A 151 9.94 -1.27 -3.78
N GLU A 152 10.63 -0.87 -4.85
CA GLU A 152 11.81 -0.01 -4.77
C GLU A 152 11.47 1.38 -5.31
N GLN A 153 11.73 2.40 -4.51
CA GLN A 153 11.51 3.79 -4.85
C GLN A 153 12.86 4.50 -4.99
N TYR A 154 12.99 5.27 -6.05
CA TYR A 154 14.17 6.07 -6.31
C TYR A 154 13.76 7.46 -6.78
N ASN A 155 14.05 8.48 -5.98
CA ASN A 155 13.79 9.87 -6.34
C ASN A 155 15.05 10.72 -6.09
N GLN A 156 15.36 11.63 -7.02
CA GLN A 156 16.52 12.53 -6.99
C GLN A 156 16.14 14.02 -6.99
N ILE A 157 14.85 14.36 -7.00
CA ILE A 157 14.42 15.77 -7.08
C ILE A 157 14.54 16.41 -5.69
N GLY A 158 15.43 17.39 -5.55
CA GLY A 158 15.70 18.15 -4.31
C GLY A 158 16.44 17.38 -3.21
N SER A 159 16.29 16.05 -3.16
CA SER A 159 16.96 15.13 -2.23
C SER A 159 17.18 13.79 -2.91
N LEU A 160 18.21 13.05 -2.49
CA LEU A 160 18.37 11.65 -2.89
C LEU A 160 17.57 10.80 -1.90
N ASN A 161 16.43 10.29 -2.34
CA ASN A 161 15.55 9.43 -1.56
C ASN A 161 15.48 8.04 -2.20
N LYS A 162 15.96 7.03 -1.47
CA LYS A 162 15.89 5.61 -1.86
C LYS A 162 15.14 4.85 -0.79
N ALA A 163 14.07 4.15 -1.15
CA ALA A 163 13.29 3.39 -0.21
C ALA A 163 12.93 2.00 -0.77
N SER A 164 13.06 0.98 0.07
CA SER A 164 12.52 -0.36 -0.16
C SER A 164 11.34 -0.55 0.77
N LEU A 165 10.15 -0.68 0.19
CA LEU A 165 8.87 -0.74 0.91
C LEU A 165 8.30 -2.14 0.81
N VAL A 166 7.88 -2.72 1.95
CA VAL A 166 7.12 -3.96 1.99
C VAL A 166 5.65 -3.65 2.26
N LYS A 167 4.75 -4.24 1.48
CA LYS A 167 3.31 -4.20 1.72
C LYS A 167 2.75 -5.61 1.82
N LEU A 168 1.83 -5.79 2.76
CA LEU A 168 0.99 -6.98 2.81
C LEU A 168 -0.41 -6.64 2.32
N TRP A 169 -1.01 -7.58 1.62
CA TRP A 169 -2.33 -7.44 1.02
C TRP A 169 -3.18 -8.64 1.38
N LYS A 170 -4.47 -8.40 1.64
CA LYS A 170 -5.46 -9.43 1.88
C LYS A 170 -6.71 -9.17 1.05
N TRP A 171 -7.33 -10.23 0.54
CA TRP A 171 -8.63 -10.11 -0.08
C TRP A 171 -9.71 -9.99 1.00
N HIS A 172 -10.46 -8.89 0.99
CA HIS A 172 -11.54 -8.66 1.94
C HIS A 172 -12.58 -7.72 1.33
N ASN A 173 -13.88 -7.98 1.58
CA ASN A 173 -14.99 -7.22 1.00
C ASN A 173 -14.90 -7.07 -0.54
N ASN A 174 -14.59 -8.18 -1.23
CA ASN A 174 -14.49 -8.26 -2.69
C ASN A 174 -13.47 -7.28 -3.30
N ARG A 175 -12.41 -6.97 -2.56
CA ARG A 175 -11.30 -6.13 -3.03
C ARG A 175 -9.99 -6.55 -2.37
N LEU A 176 -8.88 -6.36 -3.06
CA LEU A 176 -7.55 -6.49 -2.48
C LEU A 176 -7.27 -5.27 -1.60
N GLN A 177 -7.05 -5.45 -0.31
CA GLN A 177 -6.81 -4.37 0.65
C GLN A 177 -5.37 -4.44 1.18
N GLU A 178 -4.71 -3.28 1.26
CA GLU A 178 -3.44 -3.18 1.98
C GLU A 178 -3.70 -3.40 3.46
N THR A 179 -2.95 -4.28 4.11
CA THR A 179 -3.11 -4.61 5.54
C THR A 179 -1.95 -4.12 6.40
N PHE A 180 -0.79 -3.90 5.80
CA PHE A 180 0.43 -3.42 6.44
C PHE A 180 1.35 -2.79 5.40
N THR A 181 2.11 -1.76 5.80
CA THR A 181 3.15 -1.17 4.97
C THR A 181 4.34 -0.71 5.82
N GLU A 182 5.57 -1.04 5.44
CA GLU A 182 6.77 -0.54 6.11
C GLU A 182 7.98 -0.37 5.19
N ASN A 183 8.72 0.72 5.41
CA ASN A 183 10.01 0.94 4.77
C ASN A 183 11.05 0.03 5.43
N ILE A 184 11.45 -1.07 4.78
CA ILE A 184 12.48 -1.97 5.30
C ILE A 184 13.89 -1.41 5.08
N HIS A 185 14.06 -0.56 4.07
CA HIS A 185 15.26 0.21 3.84
C HIS A 185 14.83 1.62 3.44
N TRP A 186 15.44 2.65 4.01
CA TRP A 186 15.18 4.02 3.61
C TRP A 186 16.42 4.88 3.81
N GLU A 187 16.79 5.61 2.77
CA GLU A 187 17.89 6.55 2.77
C GLU A 187 17.42 7.88 2.20
N ILE A 188 17.64 8.96 2.95
CA ILE A 188 17.36 10.34 2.52
C ILE A 188 18.63 11.14 2.69
N ASN A 189 19.09 11.79 1.62
CA ASN A 189 20.20 12.73 1.67
C ASN A 189 19.76 14.10 1.15
N TRP A 190 20.07 15.16 1.90
CA TRP A 190 19.78 16.54 1.51
C TRP A 190 20.87 17.50 1.97
N GLN A 191 20.93 18.68 1.35
CA GLN A 191 21.81 19.77 1.75
C GLN A 191 21.00 20.83 2.49
N ASP A 192 21.58 21.38 3.55
CA ASP A 192 21.06 22.59 4.17
C ASP A 192 21.55 23.84 3.42
N ILE A 193 20.99 24.07 2.24
CA ILE A 193 21.23 25.29 1.44
C ILE A 193 20.08 26.29 1.63
N TRP A 194 18.98 25.88 2.26
CA TRP A 194 17.72 26.63 2.28
C TRP A 194 17.44 27.30 3.63
N GLU A 195 18.00 26.83 4.75
CA GLU A 195 17.70 27.37 6.09
C GLU A 195 18.69 28.42 6.61
N SER A 196 19.80 28.70 5.90
CA SER A 196 20.84 29.63 6.35
C SER A 196 21.09 30.79 5.36
N SER A 197 20.17 31.75 5.32
CA SER A 197 20.54 33.13 4.90
C SER A 197 21.13 33.95 6.05
N THR A 198 21.28 33.38 7.25
CA THR A 198 21.66 34.12 8.48
C THR A 198 22.65 33.44 9.43
N SER A 199 23.07 32.19 9.24
CA SER A 199 24.09 31.56 10.11
C SER A 199 25.44 31.44 9.38
N ALA A 200 26.53 31.81 10.06
CA ALA A 200 27.89 31.74 9.55
C ALA A 200 28.46 30.30 9.47
N GLU A 201 27.61 29.27 9.50
CA GLU A 201 28.04 27.88 9.43
C GLU A 201 28.23 27.43 7.98
N ALA A 202 29.31 26.70 7.72
CA ALA A 202 29.54 26.11 6.41
C ALA A 202 28.42 25.11 6.08
N PRO A 203 27.96 25.05 4.81
CA PRO A 203 26.88 24.16 4.41
C PRO A 203 27.25 22.69 4.67
N LYS A 204 26.25 21.89 5.04
CA LYS A 204 26.41 20.47 5.39
C LYS A 204 25.46 19.60 4.58
N TRP A 205 25.93 18.39 4.29
CA TRP A 205 25.07 17.28 3.90
C TRP A 205 24.50 16.64 5.14
N TYR A 206 23.22 16.28 5.07
CA TYR A 206 22.52 15.50 6.05
C TYR A 206 22.08 14.18 5.43
N ARG A 207 22.14 13.11 6.24
CA ARG A 207 21.73 11.77 5.84
C ARG A 207 20.92 11.11 6.94
N LEU A 208 19.74 10.63 6.57
CA LEU A 208 18.93 9.72 7.36
C LEU A 208 18.97 8.33 6.73
N THR A 209 19.23 7.31 7.54
CA THR A 209 19.15 5.92 7.11
C THR A 209 18.33 5.07 8.07
N GLN A 210 17.60 4.11 7.50
CA GLN A 210 16.83 3.09 8.17
C GLN A 210 17.12 1.73 7.52
N ASN A 211 17.38 0.73 8.36
CA ASN A 211 17.48 -0.66 7.92
C ASN A 211 16.74 -1.54 8.92
N PHE A 212 15.62 -2.11 8.47
CA PHE A 212 14.77 -2.99 9.26
C PHE A 212 14.70 -4.38 8.65
N LYS A 213 14.52 -5.34 9.54
CA LYS A 213 14.14 -6.70 9.23
C LYS A 213 12.68 -6.89 9.63
N LEU A 214 11.89 -7.43 8.71
CA LEU A 214 10.53 -7.87 8.98
C LEU A 214 10.54 -9.37 9.25
N SER A 215 9.95 -9.77 10.36
CA SER A 215 9.72 -11.18 10.70
C SER A 215 8.28 -11.38 11.17
N TYR A 216 7.80 -12.62 11.14
CA TYR A 216 6.48 -12.95 11.64
C TYR A 216 6.55 -14.10 12.63
N ARG A 217 5.62 -14.13 13.58
CA ARG A 217 5.48 -15.22 14.55
C ARG A 217 4.01 -15.48 14.84
N TRP A 218 3.70 -16.71 15.20
CA TRP A 218 2.37 -17.12 15.61
C TRP A 218 2.37 -17.41 17.11
N GLU A 219 1.56 -16.69 17.89
CA GLU A 219 1.53 -16.81 19.34
C GLU A 219 0.10 -16.60 19.86
N LYS A 220 -0.38 -17.47 20.76
CA LYS A 220 -1.72 -17.37 21.38
C LYS A 220 -2.84 -17.11 20.36
N GLU A 221 -2.82 -17.86 19.26
CA GLU A 221 -3.81 -17.76 18.16
C GLU A 221 -3.83 -16.42 17.41
N LYS A 222 -2.85 -15.55 17.64
CA LYS A 222 -2.65 -14.30 16.92
C LYS A 222 -1.39 -14.34 16.07
N LEU A 223 -1.48 -13.78 14.87
CA LEU A 223 -0.30 -13.50 14.03
C LEU A 223 0.32 -12.18 14.47
N TYR A 224 1.63 -12.20 14.69
CA TYR A 224 2.41 -11.00 14.95
C TYR A 224 3.41 -10.75 13.83
N LEU A 225 3.57 -9.49 13.44
CA LEU A 225 4.68 -9.00 12.63
C LEU A 225 5.61 -8.20 13.53
N ARG A 226 6.91 -8.46 13.40
CA ARG A 226 7.95 -7.73 14.10
C ARG A 226 8.81 -6.97 13.10
N THR A 227 8.92 -5.67 13.28
CA THR A 227 9.94 -4.85 12.62
C THR A 227 11.04 -4.56 13.63
N GLU A 228 12.28 -4.90 13.27
CA GLU A 228 13.45 -4.68 14.13
C GLU A 228 14.60 -4.11 13.32
N GLY A 229 15.34 -3.16 13.88
CA GLY A 229 16.59 -2.68 13.27
C GLY A 229 17.02 -1.32 13.77
N LYS A 230 17.75 -0.58 12.92
CA LYS A 230 18.47 0.63 13.32
C LYS A 230 18.16 1.81 12.40
N GLN A 231 18.03 2.98 13.02
CA GLN A 231 17.99 4.26 12.33
C GLN A 231 19.20 5.11 12.71
N GLN A 232 19.67 5.92 11.77
CA GLN A 232 20.83 6.78 11.96
C GLN A 232 20.65 8.12 11.25
N PHE A 233 20.99 9.19 11.95
CA PHE A 233 21.10 10.55 11.42
C PHE A 233 22.57 10.96 11.43
N SER A 234 23.07 11.41 10.28
CA SER A 234 24.50 11.71 10.08
C SER A 234 24.69 13.00 9.29
N THR A 235 25.88 13.59 9.37
CA THR A 235 26.26 14.77 8.61
C THR A 235 27.62 14.62 7.94
N ALA A 236 27.86 15.33 6.84
CA ALA A 236 29.16 15.42 6.18
C ALA A 236 29.40 16.87 5.71
N PRO A 237 30.64 17.36 5.73
CA PRO A 237 30.96 18.69 5.22
C PRO A 237 30.72 18.76 3.70
N VAL A 238 30.25 19.92 3.22
CA VAL A 238 30.14 20.19 1.78
C VAL A 238 31.51 20.54 1.23
N ASN A 239 32.21 19.56 0.66
CA ASN A 239 33.43 19.81 -0.11
C ASN A 239 33.14 20.05 -1.60
N ASN A 240 31.91 19.75 -2.05
CA ASN A 240 31.45 19.95 -3.41
C ASN A 240 29.96 20.35 -3.40
N THR A 241 29.64 21.48 -4.03
CA THR A 241 28.27 22.04 -4.15
C THR A 241 27.46 21.39 -5.28
N ALA A 242 28.00 20.37 -5.94
CA ALA A 242 27.32 19.66 -7.01
C ALA A 242 25.97 19.09 -6.53
N PHE A 243 24.93 19.49 -7.26
CA PHE A 243 23.58 18.95 -7.15
C PHE A 243 23.27 18.19 -8.44
N PRO A 244 22.69 16.96 -8.39
CA PRO A 244 22.24 16.21 -7.22
C PRO A 244 23.39 15.67 -6.35
N ALA A 245 23.04 15.07 -5.20
CA ALA A 245 24.02 14.47 -4.28
C ALA A 245 25.04 13.60 -5.01
N PRO A 246 26.35 13.73 -4.72
CA PRO A 246 27.35 12.89 -5.36
C PRO A 246 27.13 11.42 -4.98
N TYR A 247 27.36 10.52 -5.93
CA TYR A 247 27.24 9.06 -5.71
C TYR A 247 28.20 8.56 -4.61
N GLU A 248 29.34 9.25 -4.47
CA GLU A 248 30.34 9.03 -3.44
C GLU A 248 30.61 10.35 -2.72
N PHE A 249 30.43 10.35 -1.40
CA PHE A 249 30.73 11.53 -0.60
C PHE A 249 32.24 11.60 -0.34
N PRO A 250 32.90 12.73 -0.67
CA PRO A 250 34.35 12.87 -0.54
C PRO A 250 34.86 12.83 0.90
N SER A 251 33.96 12.87 1.89
CA SER A 251 34.28 12.71 3.30
C SER A 251 33.25 11.80 3.95
N PRO A 252 33.66 10.93 4.88
CA PRO A 252 32.74 10.02 5.56
C PRO A 252 31.73 10.84 6.38
N PHE A 253 30.48 10.38 6.39
CA PHE A 253 29.47 10.93 7.29
C PHE A 253 29.84 10.65 8.75
N SER A 254 29.74 11.66 9.61
CA SER A 254 29.77 11.52 11.05
C SER A 254 28.35 11.34 11.61
N THR A 255 28.18 10.36 12.48
CA THR A 255 26.88 10.08 13.11
C THR A 255 26.54 11.16 14.14
N LEU A 256 25.35 11.74 14.03
CA LEU A 256 24.79 12.71 14.98
C LEU A 256 23.87 12.03 16.00
N LYS A 257 22.95 11.18 15.52
CA LYS A 257 22.00 10.43 16.37
C LYS A 257 21.83 9.01 15.83
N THR A 258 21.49 8.10 16.73
CA THR A 258 21.09 6.75 16.37
C THR A 258 20.09 6.21 17.37
N ARG A 259 19.22 5.32 16.91
CA ARG A 259 18.33 4.56 17.78
C ARG A 259 18.04 3.18 17.19
N GLU A 260 17.77 2.25 18.07
CA GLU A 260 17.24 0.94 17.72
C GLU A 260 15.71 1.00 17.78
N ILE A 261 15.06 0.34 16.83
CA ILE A 261 13.61 0.24 16.75
C ILE A 261 13.23 -1.23 16.84
N LEU A 262 12.25 -1.50 17.69
CA LEU A 262 11.61 -2.80 17.84
C LEU A 262 10.11 -2.55 18.00
N GLN A 263 9.32 -2.93 16.99
CA GLN A 263 7.87 -2.80 17.02
C GLN A 263 7.22 -4.14 16.71
N ASP A 264 6.22 -4.48 17.51
CA ASP A 264 5.39 -5.66 17.32
C ASP A 264 3.97 -5.23 16.96
N TYR A 265 3.52 -5.68 15.80
CA TYR A 265 2.16 -5.53 15.32
C TYR A 265 1.45 -6.87 15.46
N TYR A 266 0.16 -6.86 15.78
CA TYR A 266 -0.68 -8.05 15.71
C TYR A 266 -1.77 -7.89 14.66
N TRP A 267 -2.13 -8.99 14.02
CA TRP A 267 -3.30 -9.06 13.15
C TRP A 267 -4.56 -8.96 13.99
N ASP A 268 -5.43 -8.01 13.66
CA ASP A 268 -6.74 -7.87 14.27
C ASP A 268 -7.85 -8.11 13.24
N ASP A 269 -8.70 -9.11 13.50
CA ASP A 269 -9.78 -9.51 12.60
C ASP A 269 -10.91 -8.46 12.52
N ASN A 270 -11.09 -7.61 13.52
CA ASN A 270 -12.11 -6.55 13.45
C ASN A 270 -11.64 -5.40 12.58
N TRP A 271 -10.36 -5.05 12.70
CA TRP A 271 -9.74 -3.97 11.95
C TRP A 271 -9.29 -4.40 10.54
N GLN A 272 -9.06 -5.70 10.33
CA GLN A 272 -8.49 -6.28 9.11
C GLN A 272 -7.14 -5.63 8.75
N LYS A 273 -6.34 -5.34 9.78
CA LYS A 273 -5.04 -4.65 9.70
C LYS A 273 -4.06 -5.28 10.69
N PHE A 274 -2.78 -5.10 10.43
CA PHE A 274 -1.76 -5.25 11.46
C PHE A 274 -1.67 -3.95 12.25
N ILE A 275 -1.84 -4.04 13.56
CA ILE A 275 -1.96 -2.89 14.45
C ILE A 275 -1.02 -3.05 15.64
N LEU A 276 -0.52 -1.93 16.16
CA LEU A 276 0.31 -1.92 17.37
C LEU A 276 -0.55 -2.21 18.61
N GLN A 277 -1.67 -1.52 18.71
CA GLN A 277 -2.62 -1.60 19.82
C GLN A 277 -3.93 -0.90 19.44
N THR A 278 -4.96 -1.05 20.27
CA THR A 278 -6.20 -0.28 20.18
C THR A 278 -6.24 0.77 21.30
N GLY A 279 -7.01 1.81 21.07
CA GLY A 279 -7.22 2.85 22.06
C GLY A 279 -8.51 3.63 21.79
N HIS A 280 -8.78 4.60 22.65
CA HIS A 280 -9.95 5.46 22.57
C HIS A 280 -9.51 6.92 22.59
N TYR A 281 -10.10 7.74 21.73
CA TYR A 281 -9.86 9.18 21.70
C TYR A 281 -11.19 9.93 21.71
N PHE A 282 -11.16 11.19 22.15
CA PHE A 282 -12.32 12.08 22.12
C PHE A 282 -12.22 13.01 20.91
N PRO A 283 -13.03 12.81 19.86
CA PRO A 283 -13.02 13.71 18.72
C PRO A 283 -13.41 15.13 19.12
N PRO A 284 -12.86 16.18 18.48
CA PRO A 284 -13.23 17.56 18.77
C PRO A 284 -14.74 17.76 18.68
N GLY A 285 -15.34 18.31 19.74
CA GLY A 285 -16.78 18.57 19.82
C GLY A 285 -17.66 17.34 20.08
N LYS A 286 -17.08 16.17 20.38
CA LYS A 286 -17.83 14.98 20.80
C LYS A 286 -17.55 14.61 22.25
N ILE A 287 -18.59 14.11 22.90
CA ILE A 287 -18.57 13.66 24.30
C ILE A 287 -18.35 12.14 24.41
N THR A 288 -18.58 11.42 23.31
CA THR A 288 -18.42 9.97 23.25
C THR A 288 -17.02 9.64 22.73
N PRO A 289 -16.26 8.80 23.44
CA PRO A 289 -14.98 8.31 22.93
C PRO A 289 -15.21 7.46 21.68
N GLU A 290 -14.29 7.55 20.73
CA GLU A 290 -14.24 6.70 19.55
C GLU A 290 -13.07 5.73 19.68
N GLU A 291 -13.33 4.45 19.42
CA GLU A 291 -12.28 3.43 19.34
C GLU A 291 -11.50 3.57 18.05
N VAL A 292 -10.17 3.50 18.16
CA VAL A 292 -9.22 3.53 17.04
C VAL A 292 -8.19 2.40 17.19
N ALA A 293 -7.65 1.97 16.06
CA ALA A 293 -6.47 1.12 16.04
C ALA A 293 -5.24 1.93 15.63
N ILE A 294 -4.12 1.68 16.30
CA ILE A 294 -2.85 2.32 16.01
C ILE A 294 -2.13 1.54 14.92
N LEU A 295 -1.86 2.21 13.80
CA LEU A 295 -1.15 1.64 12.67
C LEU A 295 0.36 1.88 12.73
N LYS A 296 0.81 3.03 13.25
CA LYS A 296 2.25 3.37 13.39
C LYS A 296 2.48 4.32 14.55
N ASP A 297 3.66 4.24 15.15
CA ASP A 297 4.20 5.26 16.05
C ASP A 297 5.06 6.24 15.24
N LEU A 298 4.61 7.48 15.11
CA LEU A 298 5.29 8.49 14.29
C LEU A 298 6.54 9.04 14.98
N ASP A 299 6.65 8.94 16.31
CA ASP A 299 7.92 9.25 16.98
C ASP A 299 9.04 8.33 16.50
N GLN A 300 8.71 7.10 16.12
CA GLN A 300 9.65 6.09 15.64
C GLN A 300 9.90 6.19 14.12
N HIS A 301 9.26 7.13 13.43
CA HIS A 301 9.48 7.39 12.00
C HIS A 301 10.88 7.99 11.74
N LEU A 302 11.50 7.66 10.61
CA LEU A 302 12.89 8.05 10.32
C LEU A 302 13.13 9.56 10.41
N GLU A 303 12.20 10.36 9.89
CA GLU A 303 12.30 11.82 9.87
C GLU A 303 12.29 12.43 11.27
N SER A 304 11.54 11.83 12.20
CA SER A 304 11.48 12.22 13.62
C SER A 304 12.81 12.05 14.36
N LEU A 305 13.81 11.39 13.74
CA LEU A 305 15.17 11.34 14.30
C LEU A 305 15.95 12.64 14.04
N ALA A 306 15.73 13.29 12.89
CA ALA A 306 16.39 14.55 12.53
C ALA A 306 15.65 15.76 13.09
N PHE A 307 14.32 15.77 12.98
CA PHE A 307 13.45 16.88 13.37
C PHE A 307 12.87 16.67 14.78
N GLU A 308 12.05 17.61 15.27
CA GLU A 308 11.35 17.47 16.55
C GLU A 308 10.52 16.18 16.62
N GLU A 309 10.38 15.64 17.83
CA GLU A 309 9.61 14.42 18.10
C GLU A 309 8.15 14.58 17.64
N GLN A 310 7.74 13.71 16.72
CA GLN A 310 6.35 13.62 16.28
C GLN A 310 5.55 12.83 17.30
N GLN A 311 5.13 13.49 18.39
CA GLN A 311 4.34 12.95 19.52
C GLN A 311 2.92 12.51 19.11
N GLN A 312 2.85 11.67 18.10
CA GLN A 312 1.68 11.30 17.34
C GLN A 312 1.72 9.81 16.97
N TYR A 313 0.53 9.23 16.87
CA TYR A 313 0.28 7.95 16.25
C TYR A 313 -0.39 8.15 14.90
N LEU A 314 -0.12 7.28 13.93
CA LEU A 314 -0.99 7.10 12.78
C LEU A 314 -2.08 6.10 13.17
N VAL A 315 -3.34 6.51 13.14
CA VAL A 315 -4.47 5.68 13.60
C VAL A 315 -5.50 5.48 12.49
N ILE A 316 -6.33 4.45 12.64
CA ILE A 316 -7.51 4.19 11.80
C ILE A 316 -8.78 4.13 12.67
N ASN A 317 -9.85 4.80 12.23
CA ASN A 317 -11.16 4.74 12.90
C ASN A 317 -12.06 3.64 12.27
N LYS A 318 -13.19 3.34 12.91
CA LYS A 318 -14.13 2.30 12.42
C LYS A 318 -14.75 2.59 11.04
N LYS A 319 -14.64 3.82 10.54
CA LYS A 319 -15.07 4.20 9.17
C LYS A 319 -13.99 3.89 8.12
N GLY A 320 -12.76 3.60 8.56
CA GLY A 320 -11.61 3.36 7.71
C GLY A 320 -10.78 4.62 7.42
N ASP A 321 -11.07 5.75 8.06
CA ASP A 321 -10.28 6.98 7.89
C ASP A 321 -8.96 6.84 8.65
N ILE A 322 -7.86 7.14 7.97
CA ILE A 322 -6.50 7.12 8.54
C ILE A 322 -6.03 8.55 8.77
N PHE A 323 -5.57 8.87 9.97
CA PHE A 323 -5.13 10.22 10.34
C PHE A 323 -4.09 10.21 11.47
N PRO A 324 -3.26 11.26 11.58
CA PRO A 324 -2.37 11.44 12.73
C PRO A 324 -3.16 11.87 13.97
N LEU A 325 -2.81 11.34 15.13
CA LEU A 325 -3.43 11.64 16.42
C LEU A 325 -2.35 11.84 17.50
N ASN A 326 -2.39 12.97 18.20
CA ASN A 326 -1.47 13.24 19.32
C ASN A 326 -1.62 12.18 20.42
N LYS A 327 -0.49 11.73 20.96
CA LYS A 327 -0.45 10.69 22.00
C LYS A 327 -1.23 11.08 23.24
N ASP A 328 -1.18 12.35 23.65
CA ASP A 328 -1.90 12.88 24.82
C ASP A 328 -3.42 12.79 24.71
N ASN A 329 -3.96 12.68 23.50
CA ASN A 329 -5.40 12.59 23.25
C ASN A 329 -5.90 11.14 23.20
N LEU A 330 -5.01 10.15 23.38
CA LEU A 330 -5.32 8.74 23.23
C LEU A 330 -5.19 8.00 24.57
N SER A 331 -6.27 7.34 24.99
CA SER A 331 -6.27 6.39 26.09
C SER A 331 -6.08 4.98 25.54
N LEU A 332 -4.99 4.31 25.93
CA LEU A 332 -4.65 2.98 25.45
C LEU A 332 -5.43 1.91 26.22
N ASN A 333 -5.82 0.83 25.52
CA ASN A 333 -6.37 -0.35 26.17
C ASN A 333 -5.20 -1.22 26.69
N GLU A 334 -5.29 -1.71 27.93
CA GLU A 334 -4.32 -2.69 28.44
C GLU A 334 -4.44 -4.01 27.64
N LEU A 335 -3.29 -4.56 27.22
CA LEU A 335 -3.15 -5.74 26.36
C LEU A 335 -3.36 -7.08 27.09
#